data_AF-A0A848X8Q9-F1
#
_entry.id   AF-A0A848X8Q9-F1
#
_cell.length_a   1.000
_cell.length_b   1.000
_cell.length_c   1.000
_cell.angle_alpha   90.00
_cell.angle_beta   90.00
_cell.angle_gamma   90.00
#
_symmetry.space_group_name_H-M   'P 1'
#
loop_
_entity.id
_entity.type
_entity.pdbx_description
1 polymer ?
#
loop_
_entity_poly.entity_id
_entity_poly.type
_entity_poly.pdbx_seq_one_letter_code
_entity_poly.pdbx_strand_id
1 'polypeptide(L)'
;MFKTLRGRLIAIAVIIGVAGWQLYSHKTETGEWLKLGLDLQGGMHLVLEVDDPDSTMTADAKSDMIDRVDRIIRTRIDQFGVEEPLIQKVGGDRLIVELAGIDDEDRAKGIIQESAFLEFNLVLPTAEFDQALSRIDRSIVATLGVDSIRALGRDVVDESDDLENLLFGADSAATPDSAAADTTAAPEEDEAESIEDALRPFSSLLFTGDVEGTYFVAAEDRPVAEQFLAMDEVQRAYPRDQKLRWGADLVAQGARNYYRLYVLEEDAFLTGEELEDATAQRDPQFNQSQVQFQLSRAGGRQFARFSGSNVGNYLAIVLDNEVMSAPVIRDRIGARGQIEMGQGTPLEEARDLALVLRAGALPVRINIVEERTVGPSLGQDSIDQGTVAGMVGIAMVVVIMIVYYGMAGLLAVGALGVYVLLVLGGLAGLNATLTVPGIAGLILSIGMAVDANVLIFERIREELDHGRATRTAVDEGFEHALSAIVDANITTLITALILFQFGTGPVRGFAVTLSIGIVASFFSALFVTRSFFLAYLSGKKASDPISI
;
A
#
# COMPACT_ATOMS: atom_id res chain seq x y z
N MET A 1 22.08 -29.95 -25.09
CA MET A 1 21.02 -30.28 -24.12
C MET A 1 19.63 -30.41 -24.78
N PHE A 2 19.22 -29.49 -25.66
CA PHE A 2 17.86 -29.48 -26.27
C PHE A 2 17.60 -30.48 -27.42
N LYS A 3 18.63 -31.16 -27.96
CA LYS A 3 18.46 -32.12 -29.06
C LYS A 3 18.00 -33.52 -28.60
N THR A 4 18.18 -33.86 -27.33
CA THR A 4 17.83 -35.18 -26.78
C THR A 4 16.47 -35.15 -26.11
N LEU A 5 15.63 -36.16 -26.33
CA LEU A 5 14.29 -36.27 -25.77
C LEU A 5 14.25 -36.08 -24.24
N ARG A 6 15.20 -36.72 -23.53
CA ARG A 6 15.35 -36.57 -22.07
C ARG A 6 15.66 -35.14 -21.65
N GLY A 7 16.50 -34.43 -22.40
CA GLY A 7 16.84 -33.03 -22.13
C GLY A 7 15.64 -32.09 -22.31
N ARG A 8 14.76 -32.37 -23.29
CA ARG A 8 13.53 -31.59 -23.49
C ARG A 8 12.53 -31.82 -22.35
N LEU A 9 12.34 -33.08 -21.92
CA LEU A 9 11.46 -33.41 -20.80
C LEU A 9 11.95 -32.81 -19.46
N ILE A 10 13.27 -32.83 -19.20
CA ILE A 10 13.84 -32.16 -18.03
C ILE A 10 13.60 -30.65 -18.09
N ALA A 11 13.81 -30.02 -19.25
CA ALA A 11 13.54 -28.60 -19.41
C ALA A 11 12.07 -28.25 -19.12
N ILE A 12 11.12 -29.07 -19.60
CA ILE A 12 9.68 -28.90 -19.30
C ILE A 12 9.44 -29.03 -17.79
N ALA A 13 10.00 -30.06 -17.14
CA ALA A 13 9.83 -30.25 -15.70
C ALA A 13 10.41 -29.11 -14.87
N VAL A 14 11.57 -28.56 -15.26
CA VAL A 14 12.16 -27.37 -14.62
C VAL A 14 11.27 -26.16 -14.79
N ILE A 15 10.74 -25.93 -16.00
CA ILE A 15 9.86 -24.80 -16.29
C ILE A 15 8.55 -24.89 -15.49
N ILE A 16 7.95 -26.08 -15.41
CA ILE A 16 6.77 -26.33 -14.56
C ILE A 16 7.12 -26.08 -13.09
N GLY A 17 8.26 -26.56 -12.62
CA GLY A 17 8.73 -26.34 -11.26
C GLY A 17 8.93 -24.85 -10.93
N VAL A 18 9.53 -24.09 -11.84
CA VAL A 18 9.72 -22.64 -11.69
C VAL A 18 8.38 -21.91 -11.70
N ALA A 19 7.49 -22.21 -12.63
CA ALA A 19 6.18 -21.56 -12.70
C ALA A 19 5.30 -21.91 -11.48
N GLY A 20 5.34 -23.16 -11.01
CA GLY A 20 4.67 -23.56 -9.77
C GLY A 20 5.28 -22.92 -8.52
N TRP A 21 6.61 -22.78 -8.49
CA TRP A 21 7.30 -22.04 -7.43
C TRP A 21 6.93 -20.56 -7.42
N GLN A 22 6.88 -19.91 -8.59
CA GLN A 22 6.45 -18.52 -8.71
C GLN A 22 5.04 -18.33 -8.17
N LEU A 23 4.12 -19.22 -8.55
CA LEU A 23 2.73 -19.21 -8.07
C LEU A 23 2.63 -19.41 -6.55
N TYR A 24 3.50 -20.23 -5.95
CA TYR A 24 3.50 -20.48 -4.51
C TYR A 24 4.22 -19.39 -3.69
N SER A 25 5.35 -18.88 -4.20
CA SER A 25 6.21 -17.92 -3.50
C SER A 25 5.66 -16.50 -3.50
N HIS A 26 4.92 -16.10 -4.54
CA HIS A 26 4.28 -14.79 -4.64
C HIS A 26 2.84 -14.80 -4.10
N LYS A 27 2.61 -15.56 -3.03
CA LYS A 27 1.33 -15.51 -2.33
C LYS A 27 1.19 -14.11 -1.72
N THR A 28 0.15 -13.36 -2.10
CA THR A 28 -0.11 -12.02 -1.56
C THR A 28 -0.35 -12.10 -0.05
N GLU A 29 -0.17 -10.99 0.67
CA GLU A 29 -0.33 -10.92 2.14
C GLU A 29 -1.74 -11.38 2.60
N THR A 30 -2.74 -11.28 1.73
CA THR A 30 -4.13 -11.73 1.92
C THR A 30 -4.36 -13.23 1.65
N GLY A 31 -3.35 -13.97 1.21
CA GLY A 31 -3.42 -15.41 0.97
C GLY A 31 -3.96 -15.84 -0.40
N GLU A 32 -4.20 -14.90 -1.32
CA GLU A 32 -4.57 -15.19 -2.71
C GLU A 32 -3.35 -15.51 -3.58
N TRP A 33 -3.57 -16.25 -4.68
CA TRP A 33 -2.48 -16.68 -5.58
C TRP A 33 -2.14 -15.65 -6.67
N LEU A 34 -2.98 -14.64 -6.86
CA LEU A 34 -2.87 -13.63 -7.90
C LEU A 34 -3.42 -12.31 -7.37
N LYS A 35 -2.78 -11.19 -7.72
CA LYS A 35 -3.32 -9.85 -7.44
C LYS A 35 -4.58 -9.65 -8.29
N LEU A 36 -5.72 -9.41 -7.67
CA LEU A 36 -6.97 -9.13 -8.39
C LEU A 36 -7.07 -7.62 -8.65
N GLY A 37 -7.76 -7.25 -9.72
CA GLY A 37 -8.04 -5.85 -10.06
C GLY A 37 -9.31 -5.34 -9.39
N LEU A 38 -9.50 -4.02 -9.47
CA LEU A 38 -10.65 -3.31 -8.90
C LEU A 38 -12.00 -3.89 -9.34
N ASP A 39 -12.12 -4.28 -10.62
CA ASP A 39 -13.34 -4.88 -11.17
C ASP A 39 -13.73 -6.21 -10.50
N LEU A 40 -12.78 -6.88 -9.83
CA LEU A 40 -12.95 -8.18 -9.18
C LEU A 40 -13.09 -8.06 -7.66
N GLN A 41 -12.28 -7.22 -7.02
CA GLN A 41 -12.32 -7.01 -5.57
C GLN A 41 -13.37 -5.98 -5.12
N GLY A 42 -13.86 -5.17 -6.05
CA GLY A 42 -14.63 -3.97 -5.73
C GLY A 42 -13.74 -2.83 -5.25
N GLY A 43 -14.25 -1.62 -5.40
CA GLY A 43 -13.58 -0.39 -4.97
C GLY A 43 -13.79 0.77 -5.95
N MET A 44 -13.03 1.83 -5.75
CA MET A 44 -13.24 3.13 -6.36
C MET A 44 -12.10 3.53 -7.30
N HIS A 45 -12.43 4.00 -8.50
CA HIS A 45 -11.51 4.62 -9.45
C HIS A 45 -11.87 6.10 -9.63
N LEU A 46 -10.97 6.98 -9.20
CA LEU A 46 -11.09 8.43 -9.28
C LEU A 46 -10.07 9.00 -10.26
N VAL A 47 -10.52 9.85 -11.17
CA VAL A 47 -9.65 10.72 -11.96
C VAL A 47 -9.74 12.12 -11.38
N LEU A 48 -8.65 12.56 -10.77
CA LEU A 48 -8.50 13.85 -10.13
C LEU A 48 -7.80 14.82 -11.08
N GLU A 49 -8.28 16.05 -11.14
CA GLU A 49 -7.66 17.16 -11.86
C GLU A 49 -7.52 18.36 -10.93
N VAL A 50 -6.40 19.07 -11.03
CA VAL A 50 -6.14 20.29 -10.26
C VAL A 50 -7.05 21.40 -10.81
N ASP A 51 -7.88 21.99 -9.95
CA ASP A 51 -8.76 23.10 -10.29
C ASP A 51 -7.94 24.36 -10.65
N ASP A 52 -7.94 24.74 -11.93
CA ASP A 52 -7.31 25.96 -12.45
C ASP A 52 -8.34 26.78 -13.23
N PRO A 53 -9.26 27.47 -12.53
CA PRO A 53 -10.39 28.16 -13.15
C PRO A 53 -9.98 29.29 -14.11
N ASP A 54 -8.80 29.90 -13.88
CA ASP A 54 -8.30 31.02 -14.70
C ASP A 54 -7.29 30.57 -15.78
N SER A 55 -6.95 29.26 -15.86
CA SER A 55 -5.95 28.72 -16.78
C SER A 55 -4.61 29.48 -16.75
N THR A 56 -4.24 30.01 -15.59
CA THR A 56 -3.06 30.87 -15.43
C THR A 56 -1.78 30.09 -15.16
N MET A 57 -1.89 28.80 -14.86
CA MET A 57 -0.76 27.96 -14.49
C MET A 57 0.01 27.47 -15.72
N THR A 58 1.33 27.63 -15.69
CA THR A 58 2.23 27.06 -16.70
C THR A 58 2.24 25.53 -16.61
N ALA A 59 2.64 24.85 -17.69
CA ALA A 59 2.71 23.38 -17.72
C ALA A 59 3.63 22.82 -16.62
N ASP A 60 4.74 23.48 -16.34
CA ASP A 60 5.66 23.11 -15.25
C ASP A 60 5.00 23.29 -13.88
N ALA A 61 4.25 24.37 -13.68
CA ALA A 61 3.51 24.59 -12.44
C ALA A 61 2.41 23.55 -12.22
N LYS A 62 1.72 23.10 -13.28
CA LYS A 62 0.72 22.02 -13.19
C LYS A 62 1.34 20.68 -12.83
N SER A 63 2.48 20.32 -13.45
CA SER A 63 3.22 19.11 -13.10
C SER A 63 3.67 19.13 -11.64
N ASP A 64 4.26 20.24 -11.18
CA ASP A 64 4.66 20.43 -9.78
C ASP A 64 3.47 20.38 -8.81
N MET A 65 2.26 20.74 -9.26
CA MET A 65 1.03 20.64 -8.46
C MET A 65 0.51 19.20 -8.40
N ILE A 66 0.57 18.46 -9.51
CA ILE A 66 0.21 17.03 -9.51
C ILE A 66 1.17 16.22 -8.64
N ASP A 67 2.46 16.58 -8.60
CA ASP A 67 3.42 15.98 -7.68
C ASP A 67 3.06 16.25 -6.21
N ARG A 68 2.50 17.42 -5.91
CA ARG A 68 2.00 17.79 -4.57
C ARG A 68 0.75 17.00 -4.22
N VAL A 69 -0.23 16.96 -5.11
CA VAL A 69 -1.48 16.21 -4.91
C VAL A 69 -1.18 14.72 -4.73
N ASP A 70 -0.28 14.14 -5.52
CA ASP A 70 0.14 12.74 -5.38
C ASP A 70 0.63 12.44 -3.95
N ARG A 71 1.45 13.31 -3.36
CA ARG A 71 1.96 13.12 -1.98
C ARG A 71 0.85 13.24 -0.94
N ILE A 72 0.02 14.28 -1.04
CA ILE A 72 -1.09 14.52 -0.11
C ILE A 72 -2.06 13.34 -0.14
N ILE A 73 -2.43 12.90 -1.33
CA ILE A 73 -3.37 11.80 -1.54
C ILE A 73 -2.78 10.48 -1.02
N ARG A 74 -1.49 10.21 -1.22
CA ARG A 74 -0.80 9.06 -0.60
C ARG A 74 -0.94 9.07 0.92
N THR A 75 -0.51 10.15 1.57
CA THR A 75 -0.57 10.27 3.03
C THR A 75 -1.99 10.08 3.58
N ARG A 76 -2.99 10.66 2.92
CA ARG A 76 -4.39 10.54 3.33
C ARG A 76 -4.97 9.14 3.14
N ILE A 77 -4.62 8.48 2.06
CA ILE A 77 -5.07 7.11 1.81
C ILE A 77 -4.39 6.14 2.79
N ASP A 78 -3.12 6.36 3.12
CA ASP A 78 -2.41 5.57 4.12
C ASP A 78 -3.09 5.68 5.50
N GLN A 79 -3.53 6.88 5.89
CA GLN A 79 -4.32 7.11 7.10
C GLN A 79 -5.70 6.42 7.07
N PHE A 80 -6.28 6.26 5.89
CA PHE A 80 -7.55 5.56 5.73
C PHE A 80 -7.38 4.02 5.82
N GLY A 81 -6.14 3.51 5.79
CA GLY A 81 -5.84 2.09 5.94
C GLY A 81 -6.24 1.26 4.72
N VAL A 82 -6.25 1.85 3.52
CA VAL A 82 -6.55 1.11 2.28
C VAL A 82 -5.43 0.15 1.97
N GLU A 83 -5.77 -1.11 1.76
CA GLU A 83 -4.83 -2.12 1.30
C GLU A 83 -4.53 -1.86 -0.19
N GLU A 84 -3.32 -1.38 -0.48
CA GLU A 84 -2.73 -1.25 -1.83
C GLU A 84 -3.34 -0.19 -2.78
N PRO A 85 -3.30 1.12 -2.45
CA PRO A 85 -3.77 2.16 -3.36
C PRO A 85 -2.89 2.30 -4.61
N LEU A 86 -3.52 2.38 -5.79
CA LEU A 86 -2.83 2.61 -7.05
C LEU A 86 -3.01 4.06 -7.48
N ILE A 87 -1.94 4.85 -7.35
CA ILE A 87 -1.94 6.27 -7.70
C ILE A 87 -0.99 6.48 -8.89
N GLN A 88 -1.53 6.93 -10.03
CA GLN A 88 -0.79 7.11 -11.29
C GLN A 88 -1.04 8.49 -11.91
N LYS A 89 0.03 9.12 -12.40
CA LYS A 89 -0.04 10.41 -13.10
C LYS A 89 -0.33 10.17 -14.58
N VAL A 90 -1.31 10.88 -15.13
CA VAL A 90 -1.71 10.79 -16.55
C VAL A 90 -1.76 12.19 -17.14
N GLY A 91 -1.13 12.39 -18.30
CA GLY A 91 -1.26 13.65 -19.05
C GLY A 91 -0.56 14.88 -18.47
N GLY A 92 0.11 14.77 -17.31
CA GLY A 92 0.81 15.88 -16.64
C GLY A 92 -0.10 16.82 -15.83
N ASP A 93 -1.42 16.66 -15.96
CA ASP A 93 -2.47 17.47 -15.34
C ASP A 93 -3.52 16.64 -14.57
N ARG A 94 -3.45 15.31 -14.67
CA ARG A 94 -4.40 14.40 -14.01
C ARG A 94 -3.71 13.37 -13.14
N LEU A 95 -4.38 12.99 -12.07
CA LEU A 95 -3.98 11.94 -11.15
C LEU A 95 -5.11 10.89 -11.08
N ILE A 96 -4.80 9.66 -11.47
CA ILE A 96 -5.69 8.52 -11.31
C ILE A 96 -5.40 7.88 -9.96
N VAL A 97 -6.45 7.68 -9.16
CA VAL A 97 -6.42 7.06 -7.85
C VAL A 97 -7.38 5.88 -7.86
N GLU A 98 -6.86 4.67 -7.68
CA GLU A 98 -7.66 3.46 -7.52
C GLU A 98 -7.50 2.93 -6.10
N LEU A 99 -8.63 2.68 -5.45
CA LEU A 99 -8.72 2.23 -4.07
C LEU A 99 -9.52 0.93 -4.03
N ALA A 100 -8.87 -0.18 -3.74
CA ALA A 100 -9.52 -1.48 -3.61
C ALA A 100 -10.16 -1.65 -2.23
N GLY A 101 -11.25 -2.42 -2.15
CA GLY A 101 -11.81 -2.86 -0.86
C GLY A 101 -12.41 -1.76 0.02
N ILE A 102 -12.81 -0.62 -0.56
CA ILE A 102 -13.50 0.44 0.19
C ILE A 102 -15.00 0.16 0.25
N ASP A 103 -15.54 0.04 1.46
CA ASP A 103 -16.97 -0.11 1.73
C ASP A 103 -17.73 1.25 1.78
N ASP A 104 -17.04 2.33 2.20
CA ASP A 104 -17.63 3.66 2.38
C ASP A 104 -17.02 4.69 1.41
N GLU A 105 -17.68 4.84 0.27
CA GLU A 105 -17.23 5.68 -0.83
C GLU A 105 -17.24 7.17 -0.47
N ASP A 106 -18.32 7.65 0.14
CA ASP A 106 -18.52 9.06 0.42
C ASP A 106 -17.49 9.57 1.43
N ARG A 107 -17.11 8.70 2.39
CA ARG A 107 -16.05 8.99 3.34
C ARG A 107 -14.67 9.07 2.68
N ALA A 108 -14.34 8.14 1.79
CA ALA A 108 -13.08 8.18 1.04
C ALA A 108 -12.96 9.43 0.16
N LYS A 109 -14.07 9.85 -0.48
CA LYS A 109 -14.14 11.08 -1.27
C LYS A 109 -13.93 12.33 -0.43
N GLY A 110 -14.56 12.40 0.74
CA GLY A 110 -14.42 13.54 1.66
C GLY A 110 -12.96 13.80 2.04
N ILE A 111 -12.23 12.73 2.34
CA ILE A 111 -10.80 12.79 2.69
C ILE A 111 -9.96 13.24 1.49
N ILE A 112 -10.24 12.74 0.29
CA ILE A 112 -9.49 13.09 -0.93
C ILE A 112 -9.75 14.55 -1.36
N GLN A 113 -10.96 15.06 -1.14
CA GLN A 113 -11.36 16.41 -1.52
C GLN A 113 -11.00 17.49 -0.48
N GLU A 114 -10.56 17.11 0.73
CA GLU A 114 -10.20 18.07 1.76
C GLU A 114 -9.02 18.96 1.29
N SER A 115 -9.05 20.27 1.54
CA SER A 115 -7.95 21.15 1.14
C SER A 115 -6.79 20.99 2.11
N ALA A 116 -5.54 20.96 1.61
CA ALA A 116 -4.38 20.87 2.49
C ALA A 116 -4.12 22.22 3.19
N PHE A 117 -3.89 22.21 4.50
CA PHE A 117 -3.64 23.42 5.30
C PHE A 117 -2.27 23.37 5.97
N LEU A 118 -1.47 24.41 5.74
CA LEU A 118 -0.19 24.61 6.40
C LEU A 118 -0.34 25.61 7.55
N GLU A 119 0.08 25.17 8.74
CA GLU A 119 0.09 25.96 9.96
C GLU A 119 1.50 26.02 10.55
N PHE A 120 1.83 27.15 11.17
CA PHE A 120 3.00 27.31 12.00
C PHE A 120 2.56 27.49 13.45
N ASN A 121 3.03 26.60 14.32
CA ASN A 121 2.66 26.57 15.74
C ASN A 121 3.91 26.62 16.62
N LEU A 122 3.76 27.18 17.83
CA LEU A 122 4.78 27.06 18.86
C LEU A 122 4.75 25.65 19.44
N VAL A 123 5.92 25.05 19.64
CA VAL A 123 6.04 23.81 20.43
C VAL A 123 6.19 24.22 21.90
N LEU A 124 5.34 23.67 22.75
CA LEU A 124 5.34 23.94 24.19
C LEU A 124 6.16 22.89 24.94
N PRO A 125 6.85 23.23 26.04
CA PRO A 125 7.53 22.26 26.88
C PRO A 125 6.56 21.19 27.41
N THR A 126 7.01 19.94 27.46
CA THR A 126 6.19 18.81 27.95
C THR A 126 5.68 19.02 29.38
N ALA A 127 6.47 19.72 30.21
CA ALA A 127 6.12 20.05 31.59
C ALA A 127 4.82 20.87 31.73
N GLU A 128 4.45 21.66 30.72
CA GLU A 128 3.20 22.43 30.72
C GLU A 128 1.98 21.53 30.44
N PHE A 129 2.21 20.39 29.76
CA PHE A 129 1.18 19.43 29.39
C PHE A 129 1.02 18.27 30.40
N ASP A 130 1.99 18.06 31.29
CA ASP A 130 1.94 16.97 32.31
C ASP A 130 0.66 17.03 33.17
N GLN A 131 0.22 18.23 33.54
CA GLN A 131 -1.03 18.42 34.31
C GLN A 131 -2.29 18.11 33.48
N ALA A 132 -2.20 18.20 32.15
CA ALA A 132 -3.27 17.79 31.25
C ALA A 132 -3.31 16.26 31.10
N LEU A 133 -2.14 15.61 31.04
CA LEU A 133 -2.04 14.15 30.98
C LEU A 133 -2.77 13.47 32.16
N SER A 134 -2.54 13.93 33.39
CA SER A 134 -3.25 13.38 34.56
C SER A 134 -4.76 13.62 34.55
N ARG A 135 -5.25 14.62 33.81
CA ARG A 135 -6.71 14.84 33.61
C ARG A 135 -7.26 13.91 32.53
N ILE A 136 -6.49 13.71 31.46
CA ILE A 136 -6.83 12.80 30.36
C ILE A 136 -6.88 11.36 30.87
N ASP A 137 -5.88 10.91 31.63
CA ASP A 137 -5.83 9.57 32.22
C ASP A 137 -7.07 9.31 33.09
N ARG A 138 -7.43 10.24 33.99
CA ARG A 138 -8.63 10.12 34.82
C ARG A 138 -9.92 10.10 34.00
N SER A 139 -10.01 10.89 32.92
CA SER A 139 -11.17 10.81 32.04
C SER A 139 -11.30 9.46 31.35
N ILE A 140 -10.19 8.86 30.92
CA ILE A 140 -10.17 7.55 30.25
C ILE A 140 -10.58 6.44 31.23
N VAL A 141 -10.04 6.48 32.45
CA VAL A 141 -10.41 5.55 33.53
C VAL A 141 -11.89 5.65 33.87
N ALA A 142 -12.43 6.87 33.95
CA ALA A 142 -13.85 7.11 34.21
C ALA A 142 -14.78 6.58 33.11
N THR A 143 -14.37 6.62 31.83
CA THR A 143 -15.22 6.14 30.73
C THR A 143 -15.13 4.62 30.50
N LEU A 144 -13.92 4.06 30.58
CA LEU A 144 -13.67 2.65 30.25
C LEU A 144 -13.89 1.73 31.46
N GLY A 145 -13.72 2.25 32.68
CA GLY A 145 -13.74 1.47 33.91
C GLY A 145 -12.48 0.62 34.10
N VAL A 146 -12.13 0.38 35.37
CA VAL A 146 -10.89 -0.31 35.79
C VAL A 146 -10.76 -1.72 35.19
N ASP A 147 -11.88 -2.43 35.01
CA ASP A 147 -11.90 -3.82 34.53
C ASP A 147 -11.51 -3.97 33.05
N SER A 148 -11.87 -3.01 32.20
CA SER A 148 -11.54 -3.06 30.77
C SER A 148 -10.09 -2.64 30.52
N ILE A 149 -9.54 -1.73 31.34
CA ILE A 149 -8.14 -1.31 31.31
C ILE A 149 -7.23 -2.46 31.77
N ARG A 150 -7.66 -3.22 32.78
CA ARG A 150 -6.96 -4.45 33.22
C ARG A 150 -7.02 -5.55 32.17
N ALA A 151 -8.13 -5.70 31.44
CA ALA A 151 -8.24 -6.64 30.32
C ALA A 151 -7.33 -6.29 29.13
N LEU A 152 -6.99 -5.00 28.96
CA LEU A 152 -6.01 -4.52 27.99
C LEU A 152 -4.55 -4.67 28.48
N GLY A 153 -4.32 -5.13 29.72
CA GLY A 153 -3.00 -5.34 30.31
C GLY A 153 -2.22 -4.04 30.60
N ARG A 154 -2.93 -2.94 30.92
CA ARG A 154 -2.34 -1.60 31.07
C ARG A 154 -2.54 -0.97 32.46
N ASP A 155 -2.60 -1.79 33.52
CA ASP A 155 -2.63 -1.33 34.91
C ASP A 155 -1.24 -1.02 35.45
N VAL A 156 -0.62 0.06 34.96
CA VAL A 156 0.67 0.55 35.49
C VAL A 156 0.40 1.51 36.65
N VAL A 157 0.72 1.07 37.87
CA VAL A 157 0.75 1.88 39.10
C VAL A 157 2.20 2.33 39.35
N ASP A 158 2.39 3.56 39.80
CA ASP A 158 3.70 4.18 40.06
C ASP A 158 4.47 3.40 41.17
N GLU A 159 5.59 2.73 40.84
CA GLU A 159 6.42 1.95 41.79
C GLU A 159 7.08 2.82 42.89
N SER A 160 6.93 4.14 42.84
CA SER A 160 7.56 5.06 43.79
C SER A 160 6.96 4.99 45.21
N ASP A 161 5.66 4.69 45.35
CA ASP A 161 5.01 4.57 46.66
C ASP A 161 5.34 3.24 47.39
N ASP A 162 5.66 2.18 46.65
CA ASP A 162 6.01 0.87 47.24
C ASP A 162 7.39 0.87 47.90
N LEU A 163 8.33 1.67 47.40
CA LEU A 163 9.68 1.80 47.95
C LEU A 163 9.69 2.51 49.31
N GLU A 164 8.82 3.51 49.53
CA GLU A 164 8.75 4.24 50.80
C GLU A 164 8.11 3.38 51.90
N ASN A 165 7.09 2.59 51.55
CA ASN A 165 6.48 1.61 52.47
C ASN A 165 7.41 0.44 52.83
N LEU A 166 8.25 -0.01 51.90
CA LEU A 166 9.26 -1.06 52.18
C LEU A 166 10.45 -0.55 53.00
N LEU A 167 10.81 0.73 52.90
CA LEU A 167 11.96 1.30 53.62
C LEU A 167 11.65 1.67 55.07
N PHE A 168 10.40 2.04 55.38
CA PHE A 168 9.97 2.49 56.71
C PHE A 168 9.00 1.53 57.43
N GLY A 169 8.54 0.45 56.78
CA GLY A 169 7.50 -0.46 57.28
C GLY A 169 7.95 -1.64 58.15
N ALA A 170 9.20 -1.72 58.61
CA ALA A 170 9.66 -2.85 59.43
C ALA A 170 10.54 -2.45 60.61
N ASP A 171 9.94 -1.85 61.64
CA ASP A 171 10.45 -2.00 63.00
C ASP A 171 9.37 -1.75 64.06
N SER A 172 8.77 -2.84 64.55
CA SER A 172 8.24 -2.94 65.93
C SER A 172 7.82 -4.39 66.23
N ALA A 173 8.75 -5.15 66.80
CA ALA A 173 8.46 -6.39 67.52
C ALA A 173 8.56 -6.15 69.03
N ALA A 174 7.44 -6.21 69.77
CA ALA A 174 7.31 -6.72 71.14
C ALA A 174 5.86 -6.56 71.70
N THR A 175 5.15 -7.70 71.70
CA THR A 175 4.07 -8.24 72.57
C THR A 175 3.74 -7.58 73.94
N PRO A 176 2.67 -8.00 74.67
CA PRO A 176 1.25 -8.20 74.34
C PRO A 176 0.28 -7.67 75.46
N ASP A 177 -0.98 -7.29 75.20
CA ASP A 177 -2.11 -7.68 76.09
C ASP A 177 -3.53 -7.19 75.68
N SER A 178 -4.48 -8.10 75.93
CA SER A 178 -5.92 -7.94 76.20
C SER A 178 -6.90 -7.46 75.10
N ALA A 179 -7.62 -8.45 74.57
CA ALA A 179 -9.09 -8.57 74.52
C ALA A 179 -9.95 -7.37 74.10
N ALA A 180 -10.57 -7.47 72.92
CA ALA A 180 -12.00 -7.75 72.74
C ALA A 180 -12.31 -7.78 71.24
N ALA A 181 -13.05 -8.79 70.82
CA ALA A 181 -13.62 -8.87 69.49
C ALA A 181 -14.65 -7.75 69.31
N ASP A 182 -14.50 -6.96 68.26
CA ASP A 182 -15.66 -6.43 67.54
C ASP A 182 -15.33 -6.32 66.05
N THR A 183 -16.02 -7.14 65.29
CA THR A 183 -15.98 -7.14 63.82
C THR A 183 -16.90 -6.05 63.33
N THR A 184 -16.32 -4.92 62.92
CA THR A 184 -16.98 -3.97 62.03
C THR A 184 -16.15 -3.86 60.78
N ALA A 185 -16.67 -4.45 59.70
CA ALA A 185 -16.23 -4.18 58.34
C ALA A 185 -16.27 -2.66 58.12
N ALA A 186 -15.10 -2.08 57.86
CA ALA A 186 -14.99 -0.78 57.22
C ALA A 186 -15.29 -0.97 55.71
N PRO A 187 -15.85 0.03 55.03
CA PRO A 187 -16.30 -0.11 53.65
C PRO A 187 -15.11 -0.16 52.68
N GLU A 188 -15.15 -1.11 51.74
CA GLU A 188 -14.24 -1.26 50.59
C GLU A 188 -14.36 -0.09 49.57
N GLU A 189 -15.07 0.99 49.90
CA GLU A 189 -15.29 2.15 49.01
C GLU A 189 -14.10 3.12 49.00
N ASP A 190 -13.34 3.23 50.10
CA ASP A 190 -12.19 4.16 50.18
C ASP A 190 -10.93 3.63 49.44
N GLU A 191 -10.79 2.31 49.25
CA GLU A 191 -9.65 1.73 48.50
C GLU A 191 -9.85 1.83 46.98
N ALA A 192 -11.10 1.76 46.49
CA ALA A 192 -11.40 1.83 45.06
C ALA A 192 -11.13 3.23 44.46
N GLU A 193 -11.48 4.31 45.19
CA GLU A 193 -11.18 5.68 44.76
C GLU A 193 -9.66 5.94 44.69
N SER A 194 -8.87 5.31 45.57
CA SER A 194 -7.40 5.45 45.56
C SER A 194 -6.71 4.74 44.39
N ILE A 195 -7.31 3.68 43.85
CA ILE A 195 -6.76 2.92 42.72
C ILE A 195 -7.12 3.59 41.39
N GLU A 196 -8.31 4.19 41.28
CA GLU A 196 -8.73 4.93 40.07
C GLU A 196 -7.83 6.14 39.79
N ASP A 197 -7.35 6.84 40.82
CA ASP A 197 -6.44 7.98 40.69
C ASP A 197 -4.99 7.56 40.35
N ALA A 198 -4.61 6.29 40.55
CA ALA A 198 -3.25 5.79 40.31
C ALA A 198 -3.03 5.22 38.90
N LEU A 199 -4.10 4.93 38.14
CA LEU A 199 -4.03 4.33 36.82
C LEU A 199 -3.70 5.37 35.74
N ARG A 200 -2.70 5.04 34.91
CA ARG A 200 -2.15 5.92 33.85
C ARG A 200 -2.19 5.28 32.46
N PRO A 201 -3.39 5.01 31.89
CA PRO A 201 -3.54 4.23 30.67
C PRO A 201 -3.01 4.94 29.41
N PHE A 202 -3.03 6.27 29.35
CA PHE A 202 -2.54 7.04 28.20
C PHE A 202 -1.12 7.54 28.44
N SER A 203 -0.80 8.08 29.61
CA SER A 203 0.56 8.57 29.89
C SER A 203 1.61 7.46 29.94
N SER A 204 1.26 6.21 30.25
CA SER A 204 2.18 5.06 30.14
C SER A 204 2.62 4.73 28.70
N LEU A 205 1.86 5.19 27.69
CA LEU A 205 2.22 5.04 26.28
C LEU A 205 3.21 6.10 25.82
N LEU A 206 3.42 7.15 26.63
CA LEU A 206 4.26 8.30 26.31
C LEU A 206 5.61 8.16 27.02
N PHE A 207 6.69 8.12 26.23
CA PHE A 207 8.05 8.26 26.74
C PHE A 207 8.54 9.69 26.47
N THR A 208 9.43 10.21 27.31
CA THR A 208 10.06 11.51 27.05
C THR A 208 10.85 11.46 25.74
N GLY A 209 10.56 12.40 24.83
CA GLY A 209 11.18 12.49 23.52
C GLY A 209 12.63 12.95 23.53
N ASP A 210 13.27 12.93 22.37
CA ASP A 210 14.63 13.44 22.14
C ASP A 210 14.69 14.98 22.04
N VAL A 211 13.56 15.60 21.74
CA VAL A 211 13.39 17.05 21.59
C VAL A 211 12.44 17.57 22.67
N GLU A 212 12.73 18.76 23.20
CA GLU A 212 11.85 19.41 24.18
C GLU A 212 10.46 19.66 23.57
N GLY A 213 9.41 19.32 24.33
CA GLY A 213 8.02 19.40 23.84
C GLY A 213 7.55 18.21 23.01
N THR A 214 8.31 17.11 22.99
CA THR A 214 7.94 15.87 22.31
C THR A 214 7.82 14.68 23.25
N TYR A 215 6.85 13.82 22.95
CA TYR A 215 6.74 12.48 23.51
C TYR A 215 7.01 11.44 22.42
N PHE A 216 7.58 10.30 22.80
CA PHE A 216 7.69 9.13 21.95
C PHE A 216 6.56 8.15 22.26
N VAL A 217 5.91 7.66 21.20
CA VAL A 217 4.91 6.59 21.28
C VAL A 217 5.37 5.46 20.37
N ALA A 218 5.35 4.23 20.88
CA ALA A 218 5.73 3.08 20.06
C ALA A 218 4.79 2.96 18.85
N ALA A 219 5.33 2.59 17.69
CA ALA A 219 4.55 2.47 16.47
C ALA A 219 3.35 1.49 16.60
N GLU A 220 3.51 0.46 17.44
CA GLU A 220 2.48 -0.52 17.77
C GLU A 220 1.33 0.07 18.62
N ASP A 221 1.61 1.10 19.42
CA ASP A 221 0.66 1.71 20.36
C ASP A 221 -0.05 2.95 19.77
N ARG A 222 0.38 3.44 18.60
CA ARG A 222 -0.22 4.60 17.93
C ARG A 222 -1.74 4.47 17.72
N PRO A 223 -2.28 3.35 17.19
CA PRO A 223 -3.73 3.23 16.96
C PRO A 223 -4.54 3.32 18.28
N VAL A 224 -3.97 2.83 19.37
CA VAL A 224 -4.59 2.88 20.69
C VAL A 224 -4.58 4.30 21.25
N ALA A 225 -3.44 4.99 21.12
CA ALA A 225 -3.32 6.39 21.52
C ALA A 225 -4.28 7.30 20.74
N GLU A 226 -4.45 7.07 19.44
CA GLU A 226 -5.43 7.79 18.61
C GLU A 226 -6.86 7.51 19.06
N GLN A 227 -7.19 6.26 19.40
CA GLN A 227 -8.52 5.91 19.92
C GLN A 227 -8.82 6.62 21.24
N PHE A 228 -7.85 6.73 22.15
CA PHE A 228 -8.01 7.47 23.41
C PHE A 228 -8.20 8.97 23.17
N LEU A 229 -7.40 9.57 22.28
CA LEU A 229 -7.53 10.99 21.94
C LEU A 229 -8.84 11.33 21.21
N ALA A 230 -9.44 10.35 20.52
CA ALA A 230 -10.72 10.52 19.82
C ALA A 230 -11.96 10.47 20.74
N MET A 231 -11.81 10.12 22.02
CA MET A 231 -12.94 10.03 22.97
C MET A 231 -13.51 11.42 23.32
N ASP A 232 -14.83 11.55 23.34
CA ASP A 232 -15.54 12.81 23.64
C ASP A 232 -15.21 13.33 25.05
N GLU A 233 -15.03 12.45 26.04
CA GLU A 233 -14.64 12.86 27.39
C GLU A 233 -13.20 13.41 27.45
N VAL A 234 -12.29 12.82 26.67
CA VAL A 234 -10.88 13.26 26.58
C VAL A 234 -10.78 14.63 25.89
N GLN A 235 -11.56 14.85 24.84
CA GLN A 235 -11.65 16.16 24.18
C GLN A 235 -12.16 17.26 25.12
N ARG A 236 -13.03 16.94 26.08
CA ARG A 236 -13.49 17.90 27.10
C ARG A 236 -12.48 18.15 28.21
N ALA A 237 -11.65 17.16 28.53
CA ALA A 237 -10.57 17.28 29.52
C ALA A 237 -9.37 18.07 28.99
N TYR A 238 -9.27 18.20 27.67
CA TYR A 238 -8.19 18.86 26.96
C TYR A 238 -8.04 20.35 27.32
N PRO A 239 -6.80 20.86 27.50
CA PRO A 239 -6.55 22.30 27.60
C PRO A 239 -7.03 23.02 26.33
N ARG A 240 -7.57 24.23 26.46
CA ARG A 240 -8.08 25.00 25.29
C ARG A 240 -6.99 25.70 24.50
N ASP A 241 -5.80 25.75 25.06
CA ASP A 241 -4.64 26.51 24.59
C ASP A 241 -3.56 25.60 23.97
N GLN A 242 -3.75 24.28 24.01
CA GLN A 242 -2.73 23.31 23.60
C GLN A 242 -3.36 22.20 22.74
N LYS A 243 -2.59 21.66 21.79
CA LYS A 243 -2.94 20.50 20.95
C LYS A 243 -1.77 19.54 20.80
N LEU A 244 -2.07 18.25 20.81
CA LEU A 244 -1.13 17.21 20.43
C LEU A 244 -1.24 16.95 18.92
N ARG A 245 -0.08 16.85 18.26
CA ARG A 245 0.02 16.51 16.85
C ARG A 245 1.11 15.48 16.61
N TRP A 246 0.81 14.49 15.79
CA TRP A 246 1.77 13.46 15.41
C TRP A 246 2.83 14.03 14.48
N GLY A 247 4.05 13.51 14.55
CA GLY A 247 5.09 13.75 13.57
C GLY A 247 5.05 12.72 12.44
N ALA A 248 5.38 13.16 11.22
CA ALA A 248 5.40 12.30 10.04
C ALA A 248 6.52 11.24 10.07
N ASP A 249 7.64 11.56 10.72
CA ASP A 249 8.83 10.72 10.70
C ASP A 249 8.83 9.62 11.78
N LEU A 250 9.23 8.42 11.37
CA LEU A 250 9.52 7.28 12.25
C LEU A 250 10.94 7.39 12.81
N VAL A 251 11.05 7.27 14.13
CA VAL A 251 12.34 7.30 14.84
C VAL A 251 12.68 5.90 15.32
N ALA A 252 13.76 5.34 14.81
CA ALA A 252 14.29 4.08 15.31
C ALA A 252 15.12 4.33 16.58
N GLN A 253 14.66 3.82 17.73
CA GLN A 253 15.41 3.85 18.98
C GLN A 253 15.61 2.43 19.49
N GLY A 254 16.84 1.91 19.31
CA GLY A 254 17.16 0.52 19.62
C GLY A 254 16.56 -0.46 18.62
N ALA A 255 15.73 -1.39 19.09
CA ALA A 255 15.07 -2.40 18.27
C ALA A 255 13.59 -2.07 17.95
N ARG A 256 13.10 -0.90 18.37
CA ARG A 256 11.70 -0.47 18.20
C ARG A 256 11.63 0.86 17.47
N ASN A 257 10.52 1.06 16.75
CA ASN A 257 10.20 2.29 16.05
C ASN A 257 9.18 3.10 16.86
N TYR A 258 9.38 4.41 16.90
CA TYR A 258 8.55 5.36 17.64
C TYR A 258 8.09 6.49 16.73
N TYR A 259 6.90 7.01 16.99
CA TYR A 259 6.43 8.29 16.46
C TYR A 259 6.68 9.39 17.49
N ARG A 260 7.02 10.59 17.01
CA ARG A 260 7.04 11.79 17.84
C ARG A 260 5.61 12.34 17.95
N LEU A 261 5.23 12.70 19.16
CA LEU A 261 3.99 13.39 19.46
C LEU A 261 4.36 14.77 20.03
N TYR A 262 4.06 15.82 19.30
CA TYR A 262 4.41 17.20 19.65
C TYR A 262 3.29 17.85 20.46
N VAL A 263 3.67 18.54 21.52
CA VAL A 263 2.78 19.46 22.24
C VAL A 263 2.88 20.83 21.57
N LEU A 264 1.79 21.29 20.97
CA LEU A 264 1.72 22.56 20.25
C LEU A 264 0.75 23.52 20.93
N GLU A 265 0.95 24.81 20.73
CA GLU A 265 -0.06 25.82 20.99
C GLU A 265 -1.25 25.65 20.02
N GLU A 266 -2.48 25.79 20.53
CA GLU A 266 -3.72 25.58 19.75
C GLU A 266 -3.77 26.53 18.55
N ASP A 267 -3.60 27.83 18.82
CA ASP A 267 -3.66 28.90 17.84
C ASP A 267 -2.39 28.92 16.97
N ALA A 268 -2.55 28.72 15.66
CA ALA A 268 -1.48 28.91 14.71
C ALA A 268 -1.16 30.41 14.57
N PHE A 269 0.10 30.80 14.82
CA PHE A 269 0.48 32.21 14.72
C PHE A 269 0.70 32.65 13.26
N LEU A 270 0.88 31.72 12.33
CA LEU A 270 0.98 31.98 10.90
C LEU A 270 0.41 30.79 10.12
N THR A 271 -0.25 31.08 9.00
CA THR A 271 -0.75 30.07 8.05
C THR A 271 0.02 30.14 6.74
N GLY A 272 -0.10 29.11 5.91
CA GLY A 272 0.58 29.04 4.62
C GLY A 272 0.24 30.16 3.63
N GLU A 273 -0.92 30.81 3.75
CA GLU A 273 -1.34 31.94 2.89
C GLU A 273 -0.32 33.09 2.85
N GLU A 274 0.46 33.24 3.92
CA GLU A 274 1.45 34.29 4.08
C GLU A 274 2.83 33.91 3.52
N LEU A 275 2.98 32.71 2.94
CA LEU A 275 4.19 32.22 2.30
C LEU A 275 4.17 32.51 0.79
N GLU A 276 5.17 33.24 0.28
CA GLU A 276 5.30 33.58 -1.13
C GLU A 276 6.09 32.53 -1.92
N ASP A 277 7.19 32.03 -1.35
CA ASP A 277 8.08 31.08 -2.03
C ASP A 277 8.90 30.26 -1.00
N ALA A 278 9.31 29.05 -1.38
CA ALA A 278 10.27 28.24 -0.63
C ALA A 278 11.15 27.42 -1.57
N THR A 279 12.47 27.52 -1.37
CA THR A 279 13.48 26.88 -2.21
C THR A 279 14.49 26.10 -1.38
N ALA A 280 14.76 24.87 -1.81
CA ALA A 280 15.80 24.04 -1.20
C ALA A 280 17.16 24.35 -1.82
N GLN A 281 18.15 24.62 -0.97
CA GLN A 281 19.51 24.91 -1.36
C GLN A 281 20.47 24.14 -0.46
N ARG A 282 21.71 23.96 -0.94
CA ARG A 282 22.78 23.45 -0.10
C ARG A 282 23.67 24.62 0.29
N ASP A 283 23.91 24.78 1.58
CA ASP A 283 24.77 25.83 2.08
C ASP A 283 26.20 25.63 1.55
N PRO A 284 26.77 26.62 0.83
CA PRO A 284 28.13 26.54 0.30
C PRO A 284 29.21 26.40 1.37
N GLN A 285 28.96 26.84 2.61
CA GLN A 285 29.97 26.89 3.66
C GLN A 285 30.04 25.60 4.49
N PHE A 286 28.89 25.08 4.92
CA PHE A 286 28.84 23.90 5.77
C PHE A 286 28.35 22.63 5.05
N ASN A 287 28.04 22.72 3.75
CA ASN A 287 27.51 21.62 2.93
C ASN A 287 26.23 20.97 3.54
N GLN A 288 25.47 21.76 4.29
CA GLN A 288 24.22 21.35 4.93
C GLN A 288 23.04 21.67 4.01
N SER A 289 22.01 20.83 4.06
CA SER A 289 20.77 21.06 3.32
C SER A 289 19.92 22.09 4.07
N GLN A 290 19.46 23.13 3.37
CA GLN A 290 18.65 24.20 3.95
C GLN A 290 17.47 24.56 3.05
N VAL A 291 16.38 25.02 3.66
CA VAL A 291 15.20 25.52 2.95
C VAL A 291 15.09 27.02 3.20
N GLN A 292 15.25 27.81 2.16
CA GLN A 292 15.04 29.25 2.21
C GLN A 292 13.60 29.56 1.82
N PHE A 293 12.88 30.26 2.70
CA PHE A 293 11.50 30.67 2.44
C PHE A 293 11.35 32.19 2.48
N GLN A 294 10.41 32.69 1.69
CA GLN A 294 10.02 34.09 1.63
C GLN A 294 8.55 34.22 2.02
N LEU A 295 8.28 35.12 2.96
CA LEU A 295 6.96 35.47 3.44
C LEU A 295 6.49 36.78 2.80
N SER A 296 5.18 36.99 2.81
CA SER A 296 4.57 38.25 2.47
C SER A 296 5.03 39.37 3.41
N ARG A 297 4.81 40.62 3.01
CA ARG A 297 5.09 41.78 3.88
C ARG A 297 4.29 41.74 5.19
N ALA A 298 3.09 41.15 5.19
CA ALA A 298 2.25 41.03 6.39
C ALA A 298 2.78 39.90 7.29
N GLY A 299 2.89 38.68 6.74
CA GLY A 299 3.47 37.51 7.41
C GLY A 299 4.86 37.78 8.00
N GLY A 300 5.76 38.42 7.25
CA GLY A 300 7.10 38.75 7.73
C GLY A 300 7.14 39.68 8.94
N ARG A 301 6.13 40.56 9.14
CA ARG A 301 6.03 41.40 10.35
C ARG A 301 5.50 40.61 11.54
N GLN A 302 4.55 39.71 11.32
CA GLN A 302 4.00 38.83 12.35
C GLN A 302 5.07 37.85 12.83
N PHE A 303 5.76 37.20 11.89
CA PHE A 303 6.88 36.31 12.16
C PHE A 303 8.02 37.02 12.90
N ALA A 304 8.34 38.27 12.55
CA ALA A 304 9.39 39.04 13.25
C ALA A 304 9.03 39.39 14.70
N ARG A 305 7.75 39.62 15.01
CA ARG A 305 7.31 39.84 16.38
C ARG A 305 7.38 38.54 17.17
N PHE A 306 6.85 37.47 16.60
CA PHE A 306 6.76 36.16 17.22
C PHE A 306 8.14 35.52 17.47
N SER A 307 8.99 35.43 16.43
CA SER A 307 10.37 34.93 16.57
C SER A 307 11.21 35.80 17.50
N GLY A 308 10.89 37.09 17.62
CA GLY A 308 11.58 38.01 18.52
C GLY A 308 11.31 37.78 20.01
N SER A 309 10.16 37.18 20.37
CA SER A 309 9.81 36.83 21.75
C SER A 309 10.08 35.37 22.10
N ASN A 310 10.22 34.50 21.09
CA ASN A 310 10.33 33.04 21.24
C ASN A 310 11.68 32.48 20.79
N VAL A 311 12.77 33.24 21.00
CA VAL A 311 14.13 32.76 20.68
C VAL A 311 14.51 31.63 21.62
N GLY A 312 14.96 30.50 21.06
CA GLY A 312 15.29 29.28 21.80
C GLY A 312 14.19 28.23 21.78
N ASN A 313 12.95 28.60 21.44
CA ASN A 313 11.83 27.66 21.37
C ASN A 313 11.76 26.95 20.02
N TYR A 314 11.08 25.79 20.00
CA TYR A 314 10.85 25.02 18.79
C TYR A 314 9.61 25.51 18.04
N LEU A 315 9.71 25.53 16.72
CA LEU A 315 8.66 25.96 15.81
C LEU A 315 8.16 24.76 15.00
N ALA A 316 6.93 24.32 15.21
CA ALA A 316 6.35 23.23 14.43
C ALA A 316 5.79 23.76 13.11
N ILE A 317 6.12 23.04 12.04
CA ILE A 317 5.55 23.21 10.70
C ILE A 317 4.56 22.06 10.52
N VAL A 318 3.27 22.39 10.54
CA VAL A 318 2.18 21.41 10.52
C VAL A 318 1.49 21.43 9.17
N LEU A 319 1.33 20.26 8.55
CA LEU A 319 0.54 20.08 7.34
C LEU A 319 -0.53 19.02 7.63
N ASP A 320 -1.81 19.33 7.38
CA ASP A 320 -2.92 18.38 7.52
C ASP A 320 -2.95 17.67 8.90
N ASN A 321 -2.70 18.44 9.98
CA ASN A 321 -2.59 17.96 11.36
C ASN A 321 -1.39 17.02 11.65
N GLU A 322 -0.37 17.02 10.81
CA GLU A 322 0.87 16.28 11.04
C GLU A 322 2.09 17.22 11.01
N VAL A 323 2.99 17.05 11.99
CA VAL A 323 4.20 17.85 12.11
C VAL A 323 5.24 17.30 11.14
N MET A 324 5.58 18.11 10.15
CA MET A 324 6.58 17.77 9.12
C MET A 324 7.99 18.07 9.61
N SER A 325 8.17 19.17 10.35
CA SER A 325 9.47 19.55 10.90
C SER A 325 9.30 20.49 12.09
N ALA A 326 10.22 20.41 13.05
CA ALA A 326 10.23 21.26 14.24
C ALA A 326 11.61 21.90 14.49
N PRO A 327 12.05 22.89 13.68
CA PRO A 327 13.31 23.60 13.90
C PRO A 327 13.29 24.56 15.11
N VAL A 328 14.47 24.82 15.67
CA VAL A 328 14.66 25.82 16.75
C VAL A 328 14.76 27.24 16.19
N ILE A 329 14.08 28.19 16.83
CA ILE A 329 14.20 29.62 16.51
C ILE A 329 15.50 30.17 17.11
N ARG A 330 16.52 30.43 16.28
CA ARG A 330 17.82 30.96 16.73
C ARG A 330 17.88 32.48 16.81
N ASP A 331 17.22 33.15 15.88
CA ASP A 331 17.26 34.60 15.72
C ASP A 331 15.89 35.14 15.32
N ARG A 332 15.70 36.45 15.43
CA ARG A 332 14.51 37.13 14.90
C ARG A 332 14.50 37.05 13.37
N ILE A 333 13.47 36.41 12.81
CA ILE A 333 13.30 36.18 11.37
C ILE A 333 12.26 37.18 10.82
N GLY A 334 12.60 37.82 9.70
CA GLY A 334 11.73 38.80 9.03
C GLY A 334 10.90 38.17 7.90
N ALA A 335 10.83 38.87 6.77
CA ALA A 335 10.14 38.38 5.56
C ALA A 335 10.91 37.28 4.80
N ARG A 336 12.16 37.00 5.19
CA ARG A 336 12.95 35.88 4.64
C ARG A 336 13.52 35.10 5.80
N GLY A 337 13.36 33.79 5.75
CA GLY A 337 13.89 32.86 6.74
C GLY A 337 14.64 31.72 6.07
N GLN A 338 15.44 31.03 6.87
CA GLN A 338 16.13 29.81 6.48
C GLN A 338 15.85 28.73 7.53
N ILE A 339 15.54 27.53 7.07
CA ILE A 339 15.36 26.33 7.88
C ILE A 339 16.56 25.44 7.61
N GLU A 340 17.33 25.16 8.65
CA GLU A 340 18.47 24.24 8.57
C GLU A 340 18.01 22.83 8.94
N MET A 341 18.24 21.84 8.06
CA MET A 341 17.74 20.47 8.25
C MET A 341 18.70 19.57 9.05
N GLY A 342 19.79 20.13 9.59
CA GLY A 342 20.80 19.38 10.35
C GLY A 342 21.93 18.79 9.48
N GLN A 343 22.90 18.15 10.14
CA GLN A 343 24.05 17.53 9.47
C GLN A 343 23.70 16.12 8.97
N GLY A 344 23.98 15.84 7.69
CA GLY A 344 23.79 14.51 7.09
C GLY A 344 22.49 14.34 6.31
N THR A 345 21.59 15.32 6.35
CA THR A 345 20.28 15.26 5.70
C THR A 345 20.40 15.39 4.18
N PRO A 346 19.91 14.41 3.38
CA PRO A 346 19.88 14.48 1.92
C PRO A 346 19.26 15.78 1.39
N LEU A 347 19.71 16.23 0.21
CA LEU A 347 19.11 17.41 -0.43
C LEU A 347 17.66 17.15 -0.88
N GLU A 348 17.31 15.89 -1.08
CA GLU A 348 15.96 15.45 -1.47
C GLU A 348 14.93 15.77 -0.38
N GLU A 349 15.21 15.46 0.88
CA GLU A 349 14.34 15.80 2.01
C GLU A 349 14.12 17.32 2.16
N ALA A 350 15.16 18.12 1.91
CA ALA A 350 15.02 19.58 1.88
C ALA A 350 14.14 20.06 0.72
N ARG A 351 14.24 19.41 -0.46
CA ARG A 351 13.35 19.68 -1.59
C ARG A 351 11.92 19.29 -1.26
N ASP A 352 11.73 18.20 -0.53
CA ASP A 352 10.43 17.73 -0.09
C ASP A 352 9.78 18.71 0.87
N LEU A 353 10.50 19.19 1.88
CA LEU A 353 10.00 20.23 2.78
C LEU A 353 9.72 21.55 2.04
N ALA A 354 10.59 21.99 1.13
CA ALA A 354 10.35 23.18 0.31
C ALA A 354 9.10 23.03 -0.58
N LEU A 355 8.84 21.82 -1.06
CA LEU A 355 7.62 21.49 -1.81
C LEU A 355 6.39 21.51 -0.90
N VAL A 356 6.46 20.97 0.32
CA VAL A 356 5.40 21.03 1.33
C VAL A 356 5.06 22.47 1.71
N LEU A 357 6.07 23.30 1.98
CA LEU A 357 5.87 24.71 2.30
C LEU A 357 5.20 25.46 1.15
N ARG A 358 5.68 25.27 -0.10
CA ARG A 358 5.01 25.84 -1.30
C ARG A 358 3.62 25.26 -1.54
N ALA A 359 3.35 24.01 -1.14
CA ALA A 359 2.04 23.38 -1.26
C ALA A 359 1.02 24.02 -0.31
N GLY A 360 1.45 24.32 0.91
CA GLY A 360 0.63 24.95 1.94
C GLY A 360 0.17 26.38 1.66
N ALA A 361 0.77 27.04 0.65
CA ALA A 361 0.50 28.44 0.34
C ALA A 361 -0.75 28.68 -0.52
N LEU A 362 -1.28 27.63 -1.16
CA LEU A 362 -2.44 27.72 -2.06
C LEU A 362 -3.36 26.52 -1.82
N PRO A 363 -4.64 26.72 -1.43
CA PRO A 363 -5.60 25.63 -1.37
C PRO A 363 -5.83 25.10 -2.79
N VAL A 364 -5.25 23.94 -3.08
CA VAL A 364 -5.50 23.25 -4.34
C VAL A 364 -6.85 22.57 -4.21
N ARG A 365 -7.88 23.13 -4.86
CA ARG A 365 -9.13 22.40 -5.03
C ARG A 365 -8.88 21.30 -6.06
N ILE A 366 -9.22 20.08 -5.68
CA ILE A 366 -9.11 18.92 -6.56
C ILE A 366 -10.51 18.60 -7.05
N ASN A 367 -10.70 18.63 -8.36
CA ASN A 367 -11.97 18.25 -8.98
C ASN A 367 -11.91 16.78 -9.41
N ILE A 368 -12.96 16.04 -9.11
CA ILE A 368 -13.14 14.68 -9.62
C ILE A 368 -13.74 14.79 -11.03
N VAL A 369 -12.94 14.46 -12.05
CA VAL A 369 -13.33 14.51 -13.47
C VAL A 369 -14.12 13.27 -13.86
N GLU A 370 -13.71 12.12 -13.35
CA GLU A 370 -14.34 10.84 -13.61
C GLU A 370 -14.33 9.99 -12.35
N GLU A 371 -15.49 9.42 -12.03
CA GLU A 371 -15.70 8.52 -10.92
C GLU A 371 -16.28 7.22 -11.47
N ARG A 372 -15.65 6.08 -11.12
CA ARG A 372 -16.21 4.76 -11.34
C ARG A 372 -16.04 3.96 -10.07
N THR A 373 -17.15 3.63 -9.42
CA THR A 373 -17.16 2.68 -8.32
C THR A 373 -17.77 1.36 -8.79
N VAL A 374 -17.11 0.26 -8.43
CA VAL A 374 -17.63 -1.09 -8.62
C VAL A 374 -17.84 -1.70 -7.24
N GLY A 375 -19.08 -2.08 -6.94
CA GLY A 375 -19.39 -2.75 -5.68
C GLY A 375 -18.78 -4.16 -5.60
N PRO A 376 -18.34 -4.62 -4.42
CA PRO A 376 -17.72 -5.95 -4.25
C PRO A 376 -18.60 -7.12 -4.75
N SER A 377 -19.94 -6.98 -4.65
CA SER A 377 -20.89 -8.00 -5.11
C SER A 377 -20.91 -8.18 -6.63
N LEU A 378 -20.76 -7.09 -7.39
CA LEU A 378 -20.69 -7.14 -8.86
C LEU A 378 -19.40 -7.81 -9.35
N GLY A 379 -18.30 -7.60 -8.62
CA GLY A 379 -17.03 -8.29 -8.86
C GLY A 379 -17.14 -9.79 -8.62
N GLN A 380 -17.65 -10.19 -7.45
CA GLN A 380 -17.83 -11.61 -7.11
C GLN A 380 -18.76 -12.35 -8.08
N ASP A 381 -19.90 -11.76 -8.45
CA ASP A 381 -20.82 -12.34 -9.43
C ASP A 381 -20.14 -12.55 -10.80
N SER A 382 -19.27 -11.62 -11.20
CA SER A 382 -18.51 -11.71 -12.45
C SER A 382 -17.43 -12.79 -12.38
N ILE A 383 -16.76 -12.95 -11.23
CA ILE A 383 -15.79 -14.03 -10.99
C ILE A 383 -16.49 -15.38 -11.08
N ASP A 384 -17.62 -15.56 -10.40
CA ASP A 384 -18.32 -16.84 -10.32
C ASP A 384 -18.82 -17.25 -11.71
N GLN A 385 -19.48 -16.33 -12.43
CA GLN A 385 -19.97 -16.58 -13.79
C GLN A 385 -18.82 -16.80 -14.77
N GLY A 386 -17.74 -16.02 -14.67
CA GLY A 386 -16.55 -16.15 -15.51
C GLY A 386 -15.83 -17.48 -15.30
N THR A 387 -15.70 -17.93 -14.05
CA THR A 387 -15.06 -19.20 -13.70
C THR A 387 -15.89 -20.39 -14.17
N VAL A 388 -17.22 -20.33 -14.01
CA VAL A 388 -18.13 -21.36 -14.53
C VAL A 388 -18.07 -21.42 -16.06
N ALA A 389 -18.16 -20.28 -16.75
CA ALA A 389 -18.07 -20.21 -18.21
C ALA A 389 -16.71 -20.74 -18.72
N GLY A 390 -15.62 -20.38 -18.04
CA GLY A 390 -14.28 -20.87 -18.32
C GLY A 390 -14.15 -22.39 -18.15
N MET A 391 -14.62 -22.95 -17.04
CA MET A 391 -14.59 -24.40 -16.80
C MET A 391 -15.40 -25.18 -17.84
N VAL A 392 -16.61 -24.71 -18.16
CA VAL A 392 -17.47 -25.34 -19.17
C VAL A 392 -16.82 -25.26 -20.56
N GLY A 393 -16.22 -24.11 -20.91
CA GLY A 393 -15.48 -23.93 -22.15
C GLY A 393 -14.28 -24.87 -22.27
N ILE A 394 -13.43 -24.92 -21.25
CA ILE A 394 -12.27 -25.83 -21.20
C ILE A 394 -12.72 -27.29 -21.31
N ALA A 395 -13.77 -27.69 -20.59
CA ALA A 395 -14.29 -29.06 -20.64
C ALA A 395 -14.75 -29.43 -22.06
N MET A 396 -15.49 -28.55 -22.74
CA MET A 396 -15.91 -28.79 -24.13
C MET A 396 -14.72 -28.90 -25.08
N VAL A 397 -13.73 -28.03 -24.94
CA VAL A 397 -12.51 -28.07 -25.76
C VAL A 397 -11.75 -29.38 -25.55
N VAL A 398 -11.57 -29.82 -24.30
CA VAL A 398 -10.93 -31.10 -23.97
C VAL A 398 -11.68 -32.28 -24.59
N VAL A 399 -13.02 -32.30 -24.49
CA VAL A 399 -13.86 -33.35 -25.07
C VAL A 399 -13.71 -33.40 -26.59
N ILE A 400 -13.82 -32.26 -27.27
CA ILE A 400 -13.68 -32.18 -28.74
C ILE A 400 -12.29 -32.64 -29.18
N MET A 401 -11.24 -32.22 -28.48
CA MET A 401 -9.86 -32.60 -28.81
C MET A 401 -9.65 -34.12 -28.68
N ILE A 402 -10.15 -34.74 -27.61
CA ILE A 402 -10.02 -36.18 -27.41
C ILE A 402 -10.86 -36.96 -28.43
N VAL A 403 -12.08 -36.53 -28.71
CA VAL A 403 -12.99 -37.24 -29.63
C VAL A 403 -12.51 -37.14 -31.08
N TYR A 404 -12.07 -35.96 -31.53
CA TYR A 404 -11.69 -35.73 -32.93
C TYR A 404 -10.26 -36.22 -33.26
N TYR A 405 -9.29 -35.97 -32.37
CA TYR A 405 -7.87 -36.27 -32.60
C TYR A 405 -7.35 -37.49 -31.81
N GLY A 406 -8.20 -38.16 -31.01
CA GLY A 406 -7.83 -39.37 -30.29
C GLY A 406 -6.59 -39.21 -29.39
N MET A 407 -5.53 -39.99 -29.66
CA MET A 407 -4.29 -39.94 -28.87
C MET A 407 -3.54 -38.62 -29.02
N ALA A 408 -3.53 -38.02 -30.21
CA ALA A 408 -2.96 -36.69 -30.43
C ALA A 408 -3.67 -35.63 -29.57
N GLY A 409 -5.00 -35.73 -29.48
CA GLY A 409 -5.83 -34.91 -28.61
C GLY A 409 -5.46 -35.01 -27.14
N LEU A 410 -5.25 -36.22 -26.63
CA LEU A 410 -4.84 -36.43 -25.24
C LEU A 410 -3.48 -35.77 -24.92
N LEU A 411 -2.52 -35.84 -25.85
CA LEU A 411 -1.22 -35.18 -25.69
C LEU A 411 -1.36 -33.65 -25.70
N ALA A 412 -2.22 -33.09 -26.56
CA ALA A 412 -2.53 -31.67 -26.57
C ALA A 412 -3.19 -31.20 -25.27
N VAL A 413 -4.10 -31.99 -24.69
CA VAL A 413 -4.72 -31.67 -23.39
C VAL A 413 -3.67 -31.64 -22.27
N GLY A 414 -2.70 -32.56 -22.28
CA GLY A 414 -1.57 -32.52 -21.37
C GLY A 414 -0.73 -31.24 -21.53
N ALA A 415 -0.47 -30.83 -22.78
CA ALA A 415 0.24 -29.58 -23.07
C ALA A 415 -0.58 -28.34 -22.68
N LEU A 416 -1.91 -28.39 -22.77
CA LEU A 416 -2.81 -27.34 -22.31
C LEU A 416 -2.73 -27.15 -20.79
N GLY A 417 -2.59 -28.23 -20.01
CA GLY A 417 -2.37 -28.14 -18.57
C GLY A 417 -1.06 -27.40 -18.23
N VAL A 418 0.02 -27.72 -18.94
CA VAL A 418 1.31 -27.01 -18.81
C VAL A 418 1.17 -25.54 -19.22
N TYR A 419 0.42 -25.27 -20.28
CA TYR A 419 0.12 -23.91 -20.73
C TYR A 419 -0.58 -23.08 -19.66
N VAL A 420 -1.68 -23.57 -19.07
CA VAL A 420 -2.41 -22.84 -18.03
C VAL A 420 -1.51 -22.53 -16.85
N LEU A 421 -0.70 -23.50 -16.41
CA LEU A 421 0.26 -23.32 -15.33
C LEU A 421 1.32 -22.25 -15.66
N LEU A 422 1.79 -22.19 -16.91
CA LEU A 422 2.74 -21.16 -17.36
C LEU A 422 2.12 -19.77 -17.38
N VAL A 423 0.86 -19.64 -17.81
CA VAL A 423 0.16 -18.35 -17.80
C VAL A 423 -0.05 -17.86 -16.38
N LEU A 424 -0.55 -18.70 -15.48
CA LEU A 424 -0.76 -18.35 -14.07
C LEU A 424 0.57 -18.03 -13.36
N GLY A 425 1.60 -18.84 -13.56
CA GLY A 425 2.94 -18.57 -12.98
C GLY A 425 3.60 -17.32 -13.57
N GLY A 426 3.34 -17.00 -14.84
CA GLY A 426 3.81 -15.78 -15.49
C GLY A 426 3.12 -14.53 -14.96
N LEU A 427 1.81 -14.58 -14.70
CA LEU A 427 1.07 -13.49 -14.07
C LEU A 427 1.55 -13.23 -12.64
N ALA A 428 1.69 -14.30 -11.85
CA ALA A 428 2.21 -14.21 -10.47
C ALA A 428 3.65 -13.66 -10.45
N GLY A 429 4.55 -14.18 -11.30
CA GLY A 429 5.95 -13.75 -11.33
C GLY A 429 6.19 -12.31 -11.81
N LEU A 430 5.20 -11.69 -12.47
CA LEU A 430 5.25 -10.29 -12.90
C LEU A 430 4.43 -9.36 -11.98
N ASN A 431 3.85 -9.88 -10.89
CA ASN A 431 2.90 -9.16 -10.04
C ASN A 431 1.78 -8.49 -10.84
N ALA A 432 1.30 -9.16 -11.89
CA ALA A 432 0.27 -8.63 -12.77
C ALA A 432 -1.12 -8.75 -12.14
N THR A 433 -1.93 -7.71 -12.27
CA THR A 433 -3.32 -7.68 -11.79
C THR A 433 -4.25 -8.44 -12.74
N LEU A 434 -5.01 -9.39 -12.22
CA LEU A 434 -6.07 -10.10 -12.96
C LEU A 434 -7.36 -9.28 -12.90
N THR A 435 -7.94 -8.90 -14.04
CA THR A 435 -9.21 -8.15 -14.14
C THR A 435 -10.31 -8.98 -14.80
N VAL A 436 -11.58 -8.52 -14.83
CA VAL A 436 -12.65 -9.21 -15.59
C VAL A 436 -12.29 -9.33 -17.08
N PRO A 437 -11.86 -8.26 -17.78
CA PRO A 437 -11.31 -8.41 -19.12
C PRO A 437 -10.09 -9.35 -19.15
N GLY A 438 -9.22 -9.31 -18.14
CA GLY A 438 -8.10 -10.23 -17.99
C GLY A 438 -8.50 -11.70 -18.07
N ILE A 439 -9.59 -12.09 -17.37
CA ILE A 439 -10.17 -13.44 -17.42
C ILE A 439 -10.67 -13.77 -18.84
N ALA A 440 -11.34 -12.84 -19.51
CA ALA A 440 -11.75 -13.02 -20.91
C ALA A 440 -10.55 -13.22 -21.84
N GLY A 441 -9.45 -12.49 -21.61
CA GLY A 441 -8.18 -12.67 -22.31
C GLY A 441 -7.57 -14.04 -22.08
N LEU A 442 -7.63 -14.55 -20.84
CA LEU A 442 -7.20 -15.90 -20.51
C LEU A 442 -8.05 -16.95 -21.26
N ILE A 443 -9.38 -16.82 -21.25
CA ILE A 443 -10.28 -17.73 -22.00
C ILE A 443 -9.99 -17.69 -23.51
N LEU A 444 -9.82 -16.51 -24.09
CA LEU A 444 -9.47 -16.34 -25.50
C LEU A 444 -8.12 -17.01 -25.82
N SER A 445 -7.13 -16.82 -24.94
CA SER A 445 -5.79 -17.39 -25.10
C SER A 445 -5.79 -18.92 -25.03
N ILE A 446 -6.67 -19.53 -24.22
CA ILE A 446 -6.88 -20.99 -24.21
C ILE A 446 -7.38 -21.48 -25.56
N GLY A 447 -8.34 -20.78 -26.17
CA GLY A 447 -8.84 -21.11 -27.52
C GLY A 447 -7.73 -21.09 -28.56
N MET A 448 -6.91 -20.04 -28.56
CA MET A 448 -5.75 -19.92 -29.47
C MET A 448 -4.67 -20.98 -29.19
N ALA A 449 -4.44 -21.36 -27.93
CA ALA A 449 -3.50 -22.42 -27.58
C ALA A 449 -3.92 -23.78 -28.14
N VAL A 450 -5.23 -24.04 -28.21
CA VAL A 450 -5.76 -25.25 -28.85
C VAL A 450 -5.70 -25.14 -30.38
N ASP A 451 -6.02 -23.99 -30.96
CA ASP A 451 -5.93 -23.75 -32.41
C ASP A 451 -4.53 -24.03 -32.98
N ALA A 452 -3.48 -23.61 -32.27
CA ALA A 452 -2.10 -23.94 -32.66
C ALA A 452 -1.85 -25.45 -32.74
N ASN A 453 -2.44 -26.24 -31.82
CA ASN A 453 -2.33 -27.71 -31.85
C ASN A 453 -3.15 -28.30 -33.01
N VAL A 454 -4.34 -27.74 -33.31
CA VAL A 454 -5.18 -28.15 -34.44
C VAL A 454 -4.46 -27.96 -35.77
N LEU A 455 -3.84 -26.80 -36.00
CA LEU A 455 -3.04 -26.54 -37.21
C LEU A 455 -1.90 -27.54 -37.39
N ILE A 456 -1.20 -27.90 -36.30
CA ILE A 456 -0.15 -28.91 -36.32
C ILE A 456 -0.75 -30.27 -36.71
N PHE A 457 -1.87 -30.66 -36.12
CA PHE A 457 -2.46 -31.99 -36.34
C PHE A 457 -3.00 -32.16 -37.76
N GLU A 458 -3.67 -31.16 -38.29
CA GLU A 458 -4.13 -31.18 -39.68
C GLU A 458 -2.95 -31.20 -40.66
N ARG A 459 -1.88 -30.44 -40.40
CA ARG A 459 -0.68 -30.50 -41.25
C ARG A 459 0.01 -31.86 -41.19
N ILE A 460 0.06 -32.51 -40.03
CA ILE A 460 0.57 -33.88 -39.89
C ILE A 460 -0.31 -34.87 -40.66
N ARG A 461 -1.65 -34.75 -40.55
CA ARG A 461 -2.60 -35.60 -41.27
C ARG A 461 -2.45 -35.44 -42.78
N GLU A 462 -2.26 -34.21 -43.26
CA GLU A 462 -1.98 -33.91 -44.66
C GLU A 462 -0.69 -34.58 -45.16
N GLU A 463 0.42 -34.53 -44.41
CA GLU A 463 1.67 -35.21 -44.82
C GLU A 463 1.56 -36.75 -44.73
N LEU A 464 0.76 -37.29 -43.81
CA LEU A 464 0.46 -38.73 -43.75
C LEU A 464 -0.35 -39.19 -44.97
N ASP A 465 -1.32 -38.40 -45.42
CA ASP A 465 -2.14 -38.68 -46.61
C ASP A 465 -1.30 -38.64 -47.89
N HIS A 466 -0.24 -37.84 -47.93
CA HIS A 466 0.76 -37.85 -49.00
C HIS A 466 1.70 -39.08 -48.96
N GLY A 467 1.49 -40.02 -48.03
CA GLY A 467 2.20 -41.30 -47.95
C GLY A 467 3.56 -41.21 -47.26
N ARG A 468 3.84 -40.14 -46.51
CA ARG A 468 5.10 -39.98 -45.78
C ARG A 468 5.15 -40.93 -44.58
N ALA A 469 6.36 -41.38 -44.23
CA ALA A 469 6.56 -42.18 -43.03
C ALA A 469 6.17 -41.38 -41.78
N THR A 470 5.58 -42.06 -40.79
CA THR A 470 4.96 -41.43 -39.62
C THR A 470 5.86 -40.43 -38.88
N ARG A 471 7.15 -40.73 -38.70
CA ARG A 471 8.10 -39.81 -38.05
C ARG A 471 8.42 -38.59 -38.92
N THR A 472 8.60 -38.79 -40.22
CA THR A 472 8.88 -37.71 -41.18
C THR A 472 7.67 -36.80 -41.32
N ALA A 473 6.46 -37.36 -41.40
CA ALA A 473 5.21 -36.59 -41.44
C ALA A 473 5.04 -35.69 -40.22
N VAL A 474 5.44 -36.17 -39.03
CA VAL A 474 5.42 -35.35 -37.82
C VAL A 474 6.45 -34.23 -37.87
N ASP A 475 7.70 -34.52 -38.20
CA ASP A 475 8.74 -33.49 -38.25
C ASP A 475 8.44 -32.41 -39.30
N GLU A 476 7.98 -32.79 -40.49
CA GLU A 476 7.56 -31.85 -41.55
C GLU A 476 6.26 -31.14 -41.22
N GLY A 477 5.30 -31.81 -40.59
CA GLY A 477 4.07 -31.20 -40.12
C GLY A 477 4.33 -30.05 -39.14
N PHE A 478 5.23 -30.26 -38.18
CA PHE A 478 5.67 -29.19 -37.26
C PHE A 478 6.45 -28.08 -37.98
N GLU A 479 7.28 -28.41 -38.97
CA GLU A 479 8.07 -27.42 -39.72
C GLU A 479 7.19 -26.52 -40.60
N HIS A 480 6.22 -27.11 -41.32
CA HIS A 480 5.29 -26.38 -42.17
C HIS A 480 4.22 -25.61 -41.38
N ALA A 481 3.76 -26.13 -40.23
CA ALA A 481 2.80 -25.42 -39.39
C ALA A 481 3.44 -24.23 -38.65
N LEU A 482 4.76 -24.23 -38.45
CA LEU A 482 5.46 -23.22 -37.66
C LEU A 482 5.27 -21.81 -38.21
N SER A 483 5.35 -21.59 -39.53
CA SER A 483 5.19 -20.25 -40.11
C SER A 483 3.81 -19.67 -39.82
N ALA A 484 2.74 -20.44 -40.05
CA ALA A 484 1.37 -20.01 -39.79
C ALA A 484 1.13 -19.70 -38.30
N ILE A 485 1.67 -20.52 -37.40
CA ILE A 485 1.54 -20.32 -35.95
C ILE A 485 2.32 -19.08 -35.49
N VAL A 486 3.54 -18.88 -36.01
CA VAL A 486 4.34 -17.69 -35.74
C VAL A 486 3.61 -16.45 -36.22
N ASP A 487 3.10 -16.44 -37.46
CA ASP A 487 2.44 -15.29 -38.06
C ASP A 487 1.17 -14.90 -37.28
N ALA A 488 0.33 -15.88 -36.92
CA ALA A 488 -0.89 -15.65 -36.14
C ALA A 488 -0.56 -15.09 -34.74
N ASN A 489 0.41 -15.69 -34.04
CA ASN A 489 0.78 -15.24 -32.69
C ASN A 489 1.47 -13.88 -32.69
N ILE A 490 2.37 -13.60 -33.64
CA ILE A 490 3.04 -12.30 -33.74
C ILE A 490 2.02 -11.20 -34.03
N THR A 491 1.06 -11.44 -34.93
CA THR A 491 0.02 -10.45 -35.26
C THR A 491 -0.82 -10.11 -34.03
N THR A 492 -1.25 -11.12 -33.28
CA THR A 492 -2.01 -10.93 -32.03
C THR A 492 -1.15 -10.30 -30.94
N LEU A 493 0.14 -10.64 -30.84
CA LEU A 493 1.06 -10.06 -29.86
C LEU A 493 1.30 -8.57 -30.12
N ILE A 494 1.44 -8.17 -31.39
CA ILE A 494 1.54 -6.75 -31.77
C ILE A 494 0.28 -6.01 -31.32
N THR A 495 -0.89 -6.61 -31.54
CA THR A 495 -2.17 -6.03 -31.09
C THR A 495 -2.23 -5.88 -29.58
N ALA A 496 -1.84 -6.93 -28.85
CA ALA A 496 -1.77 -6.92 -27.39
C ALA A 496 -0.78 -5.85 -26.88
N LEU A 497 0.37 -5.68 -27.53
CA LEU A 497 1.37 -4.68 -27.13
C LEU A 497 0.88 -3.24 -27.38
N ILE A 498 0.13 -3.01 -28.46
CA ILE A 498 -0.54 -1.72 -28.70
C ILE A 498 -1.58 -1.46 -27.60
N LEU A 499 -2.41 -2.47 -27.27
CA LEU A 499 -3.38 -2.35 -26.17
C LEU A 499 -2.71 -2.13 -24.82
N PHE A 500 -1.53 -2.70 -24.59
CA PHE A 500 -0.78 -2.49 -23.35
C PHE A 500 -0.21 -1.06 -23.26
N GLN A 501 0.28 -0.50 -24.37
CA GLN A 501 0.89 0.83 -24.41
C GLN A 501 -0.14 1.96 -24.31
N PHE A 502 -1.31 1.78 -24.93
CA PHE A 502 -2.35 2.82 -25.04
C PHE A 502 -3.60 2.55 -24.21
N GLY A 503 -3.81 1.33 -23.74
CA GLY A 503 -4.95 0.97 -22.91
C GLY A 503 -4.77 1.42 -21.47
N THR A 504 -5.87 1.83 -20.84
CA THR A 504 -5.93 2.19 -19.42
C THR A 504 -6.66 1.12 -18.60
N GLY A 505 -6.32 1.04 -17.31
CA GLY A 505 -6.96 0.17 -16.31
C GLY A 505 -7.26 -1.25 -16.81
N PRO A 506 -8.54 -1.64 -16.98
CA PRO A 506 -8.94 -3.01 -17.34
C PRO A 506 -8.42 -3.51 -18.70
N VAL A 507 -8.30 -2.63 -19.70
CA VAL A 507 -7.83 -2.99 -21.04
C VAL A 507 -6.35 -3.35 -21.01
N ARG A 508 -5.57 -2.68 -20.16
CA ARG A 508 -4.16 -3.00 -19.94
C ARG A 508 -4.01 -4.38 -19.28
N GLY A 509 -4.87 -4.70 -18.31
CA GLY A 509 -4.95 -6.03 -17.70
C GLY A 509 -5.22 -7.14 -18.74
N PHE A 510 -6.20 -6.94 -19.62
CA PHE A 510 -6.46 -7.84 -20.76
C PHE A 510 -5.24 -8.01 -21.67
N ALA A 511 -4.54 -6.91 -21.99
CA ALA A 511 -3.37 -6.95 -22.84
C ALA A 511 -2.20 -7.76 -22.23
N VAL A 512 -1.99 -7.66 -20.92
CA VAL A 512 -0.97 -8.43 -20.19
C VAL A 512 -1.30 -9.92 -20.19
N THR A 513 -2.53 -10.29 -19.83
CA THR A 513 -2.94 -11.71 -19.81
C THR A 513 -2.85 -12.33 -21.21
N LEU A 514 -3.29 -11.59 -22.23
CA LEU A 514 -3.20 -12.00 -23.63
C LEU A 514 -1.75 -12.17 -24.09
N SER A 515 -0.85 -11.23 -23.76
CA SER A 515 0.56 -11.28 -24.16
C SER A 515 1.28 -12.49 -23.55
N ILE A 516 1.10 -12.71 -22.24
CA ILE A 516 1.66 -13.87 -21.54
C ILE A 516 1.07 -15.16 -22.11
N GLY A 517 -0.24 -15.18 -22.35
CA GLY A 517 -0.95 -16.28 -23.01
C GLY A 517 -0.36 -16.63 -24.37
N ILE A 518 -0.12 -15.66 -25.24
CA ILE A 518 0.45 -15.91 -26.57
C ILE A 518 1.86 -16.51 -26.48
N VAL A 519 2.72 -15.97 -25.61
CA VAL A 519 4.09 -16.48 -25.44
C VAL A 519 4.08 -17.90 -24.85
N ALA A 520 3.23 -18.14 -23.84
CA ALA A 520 3.08 -19.47 -23.24
C ALA A 520 2.47 -20.49 -24.21
N SER A 521 1.51 -20.07 -25.04
CA SER A 521 0.86 -20.88 -26.08
C SER A 521 1.88 -21.31 -27.12
N PHE A 522 2.68 -20.35 -27.62
CA PHE A 522 3.73 -20.61 -28.59
C PHE A 522 4.75 -21.63 -28.07
N PHE A 523 5.20 -21.46 -26.83
CA PHE A 523 6.11 -22.40 -26.19
C PHE A 523 5.46 -23.78 -25.99
N SER A 524 4.20 -23.83 -25.54
CA SER A 524 3.48 -25.07 -25.32
C SER A 524 3.32 -25.86 -26.62
N ALA A 525 2.82 -25.23 -27.69
CA ALA A 525 2.60 -25.89 -28.98
C ALA A 525 3.91 -26.40 -29.62
N LEU A 526 4.95 -25.56 -29.71
CA LEU A 526 6.17 -25.93 -30.45
C LEU A 526 7.15 -26.77 -29.64
N PHE A 527 7.19 -26.59 -28.32
CA PHE A 527 8.14 -27.28 -27.46
C PHE A 527 7.50 -28.43 -26.67
N VAL A 528 6.37 -28.18 -25.98
CA VAL A 528 5.74 -29.18 -25.11
C VAL A 528 5.02 -30.24 -25.93
N THR A 529 4.08 -29.85 -26.80
CA THR A 529 3.34 -30.79 -27.66
C THR A 529 4.28 -31.60 -28.54
N ARG A 530 5.27 -30.96 -29.18
CA ARG A 530 6.29 -31.66 -29.97
C ARG A 530 7.09 -32.68 -29.14
N SER A 531 7.45 -32.33 -27.92
CA SER A 531 8.20 -33.25 -27.03
C SER A 531 7.35 -34.44 -26.60
N PHE A 532 6.06 -34.21 -26.32
CA PHE A 532 5.11 -35.28 -26.01
C PHE A 532 4.88 -36.22 -27.20
N PHE A 533 4.75 -35.67 -28.41
CA PHE A 533 4.65 -36.46 -29.64
C PHE A 533 5.89 -37.31 -29.90
N LEU A 534 7.09 -36.73 -29.78
CA LEU A 534 8.33 -37.48 -29.94
C LEU A 534 8.49 -38.57 -28.87
N ALA A 535 8.04 -38.31 -27.64
CA ALA A 535 8.08 -39.29 -26.56
C ALA A 535 7.15 -40.46 -26.86
N TYR A 536 5.92 -40.17 -27.32
CA TYR A 536 4.97 -41.18 -27.76
C TYR A 536 5.50 -42.02 -28.95
N LEU A 537 6.15 -41.38 -29.92
CA LEU A 537 6.75 -42.04 -31.09
C LEU A 537 8.05 -42.81 -30.80
N SER A 538 8.70 -42.55 -29.67
CA SER A 538 9.90 -43.28 -29.26
C SER A 538 9.61 -44.73 -28.88
N GLY A 539 8.37 -45.03 -28.47
CA GLY A 539 7.89 -46.38 -28.12
C GLY A 539 7.26 -47.19 -29.26
N LYS A 540 7.06 -46.59 -30.45
CA LYS A 540 6.40 -47.23 -31.61
C LYS A 540 7.35 -47.42 -32.81
N LYS A 541 7.06 -48.41 -33.66
CA LYS A 541 7.79 -48.62 -34.93
C LYS A 541 7.39 -47.55 -35.94
N ALA A 542 8.29 -47.23 -36.88
CA ALA A 542 8.13 -46.12 -37.83
C ALA A 542 6.91 -46.24 -38.78
N SER A 543 6.25 -47.40 -38.81
CA SER A 543 5.09 -47.72 -39.64
C SER A 543 3.79 -47.92 -38.84
N ASP A 544 3.80 -47.75 -37.51
CA ASP A 544 2.58 -47.92 -36.72
C ASP A 544 1.64 -46.73 -36.94
N PRO A 545 0.34 -46.97 -37.18
CA PRO A 545 -0.62 -45.89 -37.32
C PRO A 545 -0.69 -45.05 -36.04
N ILE A 546 -0.66 -43.73 -36.22
CA ILE A 546 -0.99 -42.76 -35.17
C ILE A 546 -2.50 -42.52 -35.26
N SER A 547 -3.17 -42.56 -34.11
CA SER A 547 -4.51 -41.99 -33.98
C SER A 547 -4.33 -40.47 -33.88
N ILE A 548 -4.51 -39.80 -35.02
CA ILE A 548 -4.54 -38.36 -35.19
C ILE A 548 -5.75 -37.97 -36.01
#